data_AF-A0A267MMP7-F1
#
_entry.id   AF-A0A267MMP7-F1
#
_cell.length_a   1.000
_cell.length_b   1.000
_cell.length_c   1.000
_cell.angle_alpha   90.00
_cell.angle_beta   90.00
_cell.angle_gamma   90.00
#
_symmetry.space_group_name_H-M   'P 1'
#
loop_
_entity.id
_entity.type
_entity.pdbx_description
1 polymer ?
#
loop_
_entity_poly.entity_id
_entity_poly.type
_entity_poly.pdbx_seq_one_letter_code
_entity_poly.pdbx_strand_id
1 'polypeptide(L)'
;MNKESFKRAIEYIEAQSIKSEKTKKLYRDILQKIFTKEEELRKPYVEFTYHEAIDMLKFWKIKTLRSLNIINTILNKYIEFYVNEGMANPKEVIFLSEEDLKLCIYSDYDNKYFTSVEEYEYFVENFCHNAQDAVVYTLRFEGVGGRQHEEIRNLREEDCNTETNELTLRSTDKDGNEQVRTIKISNVSMRVIQDAINETSYFKNNGLENPDNKTQKFTVSRNGYVVRYSGRESYEPVKFYLINDRVKKLSRAYGKELLNPKNVFYSGMVLRLKELEDNKGELTTQDYKAIHKRYGLSENTWFYSKQLYQNIKQYLS
;
A
#
# COMPACT_ATOMS: atom_id res chain seq x y z
N MET A 1 32.26 -17.20 17.97
CA MET A 1 32.57 -16.54 16.68
C MET A 1 33.66 -15.49 16.89
N ASN A 2 34.54 -15.28 15.90
CA ASN A 2 35.70 -14.42 16.05
C ASN A 2 35.32 -12.92 15.96
N LYS A 3 35.05 -12.29 17.12
CA LYS A 3 34.75 -10.85 17.20
C LYS A 3 35.86 -9.97 16.63
N GLU A 4 37.10 -10.46 16.65
CA GLU A 4 38.26 -9.75 16.10
C GLU A 4 38.23 -9.72 14.57
N SER A 5 37.84 -10.81 13.90
CA SER A 5 37.72 -10.81 12.43
C SER A 5 36.62 -9.86 11.96
N PHE A 6 35.49 -9.81 12.67
CA PHE A 6 34.40 -8.88 12.37
C PHE A 6 34.82 -7.41 12.53
N LYS A 7 35.54 -7.09 13.62
CA LYS A 7 36.08 -5.74 13.84
C LYS A 7 37.04 -5.32 12.73
N ARG A 8 37.95 -6.22 12.34
CA ARG A 8 38.89 -6.00 11.23
C ARG A 8 38.17 -5.80 9.89
N ALA A 9 37.07 -6.52 9.65
CA ALA A 9 36.25 -6.34 8.46
C ALA A 9 35.62 -4.94 8.39
N ILE A 10 35.10 -4.43 9.52
CA ILE A 10 34.57 -3.06 9.60
C ILE A 10 35.67 -2.04 9.25
N GLU A 11 36.83 -2.16 9.89
CA GLU A 11 37.97 -1.24 9.67
C GLU A 11 38.43 -1.26 8.20
N TYR A 12 38.52 -2.45 7.59
CA TYR A 12 38.86 -2.63 6.18
C TYR A 12 37.86 -1.92 5.25
N ILE A 13 36.57 -2.15 5.45
CA ILE A 13 35.52 -1.58 4.60
C ILE A 13 35.46 -0.05 4.74
N GLU A 14 35.67 0.48 5.95
CA GLU A 14 35.71 1.92 6.20
C GLU A 14 36.90 2.61 5.54
N ALA A 15 38.07 1.96 5.55
CA ALA A 15 39.29 2.48 4.95
C ALA A 15 39.18 2.59 3.42
N GLN A 16 38.51 1.63 2.78
CA GLN A 16 38.45 1.56 1.31
C GLN A 16 37.34 2.40 0.66
N SER A 17 36.26 2.70 1.38
CA SER A 17 34.99 2.99 0.68
C SER A 17 34.26 4.26 1.09
N ILE A 18 34.70 5.02 2.10
CA ILE A 18 33.78 5.96 2.74
C ILE A 18 34.39 7.30 3.16
N LYS A 19 34.06 8.37 2.40
CA LYS A 19 34.41 9.75 2.74
C LYS A 19 33.43 10.44 3.70
N SER A 20 32.18 9.95 3.83
CA SER A 20 31.14 10.60 4.65
C SER A 20 30.77 9.80 5.89
N GLU A 21 30.65 10.48 7.03
CA GLU A 21 30.31 9.86 8.32
C GLU A 21 28.92 9.19 8.29
N LYS A 22 27.98 9.77 7.55
CA LYS A 22 26.64 9.18 7.35
C LYS A 22 26.69 7.82 6.67
N THR A 23 27.57 7.68 5.67
CA THR A 23 27.76 6.42 4.95
C THR A 23 28.47 5.39 5.84
N LYS A 24 29.43 5.79 6.68
CA LYS A 24 30.11 4.90 7.64
C LYS A 24 29.12 4.31 8.63
N LYS A 25 28.28 5.18 9.21
CA LYS A 25 27.22 4.77 10.14
C LYS A 25 26.28 3.74 9.50
N LEU A 26 25.78 3.99 8.28
CA LEU A 26 24.90 3.04 7.58
C LEU A 26 25.58 1.67 7.38
N TYR A 27 26.85 1.66 6.99
CA TYR A 27 27.61 0.43 6.80
C TYR A 27 27.80 -0.34 8.11
N ARG A 28 28.16 0.34 9.20
CA ARG A 28 28.24 -0.26 10.55
C ARG A 28 26.91 -0.88 10.97
N ASP A 29 25.81 -0.14 10.80
CA ASP A 29 24.47 -0.62 11.18
C ASP A 29 24.09 -1.90 10.42
N ILE A 30 24.47 -2.02 9.14
CA ILE A 30 24.21 -3.22 8.33
C ILE A 30 25.14 -4.37 8.72
N LEU A 31 26.44 -4.12 8.85
CA LEU A 31 27.42 -5.12 9.30
C LEU A 31 27.06 -5.68 10.67
N GLN A 32 26.59 -4.84 11.59
CA GLN A 32 26.13 -5.29 12.91
C GLN A 32 24.95 -6.25 12.82
N LYS A 33 24.00 -6.01 11.90
CA LYS A 33 22.88 -6.94 11.65
C LYS A 33 23.35 -8.26 11.06
N ILE A 34 24.33 -8.22 10.16
CA ILE A 34 24.97 -9.43 9.60
C ILE A 34 25.58 -10.23 10.75
N PHE A 35 26.40 -9.59 11.59
CA PHE A 35 27.04 -10.22 12.73
C PHE A 35 26.05 -10.86 13.72
N THR A 36 24.94 -10.18 14.02
CA THR A 36 23.87 -10.77 14.85
C THR A 36 23.33 -12.06 14.22
N LYS A 37 23.15 -12.10 12.89
CA LYS A 37 22.72 -13.32 12.22
C LYS A 37 23.79 -14.42 12.22
N GLU A 38 25.05 -14.05 12.05
CA GLU A 38 26.17 -14.98 12.18
C GLU A 38 26.27 -15.57 13.60
N GLU A 39 25.98 -14.78 14.66
CA GLU A 39 25.88 -15.27 16.04
C GLU A 39 24.73 -16.27 16.22
N GLU A 40 23.57 -15.99 15.64
CA GLU A 40 22.41 -16.90 15.65
C GLU A 40 22.72 -18.24 14.96
N LEU A 41 23.34 -18.20 13.77
CA LEU A 41 23.64 -19.40 12.97
C LEU A 41 24.98 -20.07 13.35
N ARG A 42 25.75 -19.44 14.25
CA ARG A 42 27.07 -19.89 14.75
C ARG A 42 28.11 -20.15 13.65
N LYS A 43 28.01 -19.42 12.54
CA LYS A 43 28.96 -19.46 11.42
C LYS A 43 29.03 -18.10 10.74
N PRO A 44 30.17 -17.72 10.13
CA PRO A 44 30.30 -16.45 9.43
C PRO A 44 29.46 -16.45 8.15
N TYR A 45 29.10 -15.26 7.65
CA TYR A 45 28.28 -15.07 6.46
C TYR A 45 28.91 -15.72 5.22
N VAL A 46 30.24 -15.75 5.15
CA VAL A 46 30.97 -16.43 4.06
C VAL A 46 30.75 -17.94 4.01
N GLU A 47 30.21 -18.55 5.07
CA GLU A 47 29.81 -19.96 5.15
C GLU A 47 28.29 -20.16 5.09
N PHE A 48 27.51 -19.11 4.80
CA PHE A 48 26.07 -19.24 4.63
C PHE A 48 25.77 -20.03 3.35
N THR A 49 24.73 -20.85 3.42
CA THR A 49 24.06 -21.41 2.24
C THR A 49 23.18 -20.35 1.59
N TYR A 50 22.76 -20.62 0.35
CA TYR A 50 21.88 -19.71 -0.39
C TYR A 50 20.58 -19.44 0.38
N HIS A 51 19.98 -20.50 0.95
CA HIS A 51 18.76 -20.41 1.73
C HIS A 51 18.94 -19.53 2.98
N GLU A 52 20.03 -19.68 3.73
CA GLU A 52 20.28 -18.86 4.93
C GLU A 52 20.51 -17.38 4.59
N ALA A 53 21.18 -17.10 3.47
CA ALA A 53 21.37 -15.73 2.99
C ALA A 53 20.03 -15.08 2.57
N ILE A 54 19.19 -15.81 1.84
CA ILE A 54 17.85 -15.35 1.44
C ILE A 54 16.95 -15.14 2.66
N ASP A 55 16.92 -16.09 3.59
CA ASP A 55 16.08 -16.02 4.79
C ASP A 55 16.49 -14.86 5.70
N MET A 56 17.79 -14.59 5.84
CA MET A 56 18.30 -13.40 6.54
C MET A 56 17.74 -12.11 5.91
N LEU A 57 17.83 -11.95 4.59
CA LEU A 57 17.36 -10.74 3.92
C LEU A 57 15.83 -10.59 4.01
N LYS A 58 15.08 -11.69 3.88
CA LYS A 58 13.62 -11.70 4.07
C LYS A 58 13.22 -11.34 5.50
N PHE A 59 13.93 -11.84 6.49
CA PHE A 59 13.69 -11.55 7.90
C PHE A 59 13.82 -10.05 8.22
N TRP A 60 14.71 -9.33 7.55
CA TRP A 60 14.88 -7.88 7.74
C TRP A 60 13.76 -7.03 7.11
N LYS A 61 12.79 -7.66 6.43
CA LYS A 61 11.59 -7.01 5.88
C LYS A 61 11.89 -5.78 5.02
N ILE A 62 12.91 -5.86 4.16
CA ILE A 62 13.39 -4.74 3.37
C ILE A 62 12.43 -4.45 2.20
N LYS A 63 11.94 -3.22 2.10
CA LYS A 63 10.83 -2.83 1.21
C LYS A 63 11.22 -2.43 -0.22
N THR A 64 12.51 -2.23 -0.50
CA THR A 64 12.94 -1.72 -1.82
C THR A 64 14.16 -2.45 -2.35
N LEU A 65 14.19 -2.68 -3.66
CA LEU A 65 15.36 -3.23 -4.37
C LEU A 65 16.60 -2.35 -4.17
N ARG A 66 16.43 -1.02 -4.12
CA ARG A 66 17.53 -0.08 -3.86
C ARG A 66 18.19 -0.32 -2.51
N SER A 67 17.41 -0.51 -1.45
CA SER A 67 17.94 -0.83 -0.12
C SER A 67 18.64 -2.18 -0.10
N LEU A 68 18.06 -3.19 -0.76
CA LEU A 68 18.69 -4.51 -0.91
C LEU A 68 20.00 -4.44 -1.69
N ASN A 69 20.09 -3.65 -2.76
CA ASN A 69 21.33 -3.43 -3.51
C ASN A 69 22.43 -2.78 -2.66
N ILE A 70 22.08 -1.83 -1.78
CA ILE A 70 23.05 -1.23 -0.85
C ILE A 70 23.57 -2.31 0.11
N ILE A 71 22.68 -3.14 0.66
CA ILE A 71 23.05 -4.25 1.53
C ILE A 71 23.93 -5.26 0.79
N ASN A 72 23.56 -5.65 -0.44
CA ASN A 72 24.34 -6.57 -1.27
C ASN A 72 25.74 -6.03 -1.57
N THR A 73 25.86 -4.73 -1.82
CA THR A 73 27.17 -4.06 -1.99
C THR A 73 28.04 -4.20 -0.74
N ILE A 74 27.44 -4.08 0.46
CA ILE A 74 28.16 -4.22 1.73
C ILE A 74 28.54 -5.68 1.97
N LEU A 75 27.62 -6.62 1.70
CA LEU A 75 27.88 -8.06 1.78
C LEU A 75 29.04 -8.47 0.88
N ASN A 76 29.07 -8.00 -0.38
CA ASN A 76 30.15 -8.31 -1.30
C ASN A 76 31.50 -7.81 -0.79
N LYS A 77 31.57 -6.59 -0.25
CA LYS A 77 32.81 -6.06 0.37
C LYS A 77 33.22 -6.84 1.61
N TYR A 78 32.24 -7.31 2.38
CA TYR A 78 32.48 -8.18 3.52
C TYR A 78 33.05 -9.54 3.10
N ILE A 79 32.48 -10.17 2.06
CA ILE A 79 33.03 -11.39 1.46
C ILE A 79 34.45 -11.14 0.94
N GLU A 80 34.68 -10.07 0.18
CA GLU A 80 35.99 -9.70 -0.37
C GLU A 80 37.05 -9.59 0.73
N PHE A 81 36.73 -9.01 1.88
CA PHE A 81 37.65 -8.97 3.02
C PHE A 81 38.08 -10.37 3.48
N TYR A 82 37.13 -11.29 3.71
CA TYR A 82 37.45 -12.65 4.16
C TYR A 82 38.21 -13.45 3.09
N VAL A 83 37.91 -13.25 1.81
CA VAL A 83 38.64 -13.86 0.70
C VAL A 83 40.08 -13.33 0.64
N ASN A 84 40.28 -12.02 0.74
CA ASN A 84 41.61 -11.39 0.67
C ASN A 84 42.51 -11.78 1.85
N GLU A 85 41.91 -12.04 3.01
CA GLU A 85 42.61 -12.52 4.20
C GLU A 85 42.89 -14.05 4.17
N GLY A 86 42.49 -14.74 3.10
CA GLY A 86 42.63 -16.20 2.98
C GLY A 86 41.74 -16.98 3.95
N MET A 87 40.73 -16.33 4.53
CA MET A 87 39.78 -16.94 5.48
C MET A 87 38.58 -17.58 4.77
N ALA A 88 38.37 -17.32 3.48
CA ALA A 88 37.30 -17.90 2.67
C ALA A 88 37.79 -18.25 1.26
N ASN A 89 37.29 -19.36 0.71
CA ASN A 89 37.53 -19.73 -0.67
C ASN A 89 36.53 -19.00 -1.59
N PRO A 90 37.00 -18.20 -2.57
CA PRO A 90 36.11 -17.45 -3.46
C PRO A 90 35.17 -18.33 -4.31
N LYS A 91 35.46 -19.63 -4.43
CA LYS A 91 34.59 -20.59 -5.14
C LYS A 91 33.44 -21.14 -4.30
N GLU A 92 33.49 -20.96 -2.98
CA GLU A 92 32.55 -21.54 -2.01
C GLU A 92 31.61 -20.48 -1.42
N VAL A 93 31.93 -19.19 -1.58
CA VAL A 93 31.11 -18.07 -1.13
C VAL A 93 29.96 -17.78 -2.10
N ILE A 94 28.88 -17.23 -1.56
CA ILE A 94 27.66 -16.93 -2.33
C ILE A 94 27.60 -15.45 -2.65
N PHE A 95 27.39 -15.15 -3.93
CA PHE A 95 27.06 -13.81 -4.41
C PHE A 95 25.61 -13.79 -4.90
N LEU A 96 24.79 -12.90 -4.35
CA LEU A 96 23.38 -12.79 -4.73
C LEU A 96 23.22 -11.94 -5.99
N SER A 97 22.43 -12.44 -6.95
CA SER A 97 22.07 -11.72 -8.18
C SER A 97 20.97 -10.68 -7.93
N GLU A 98 20.67 -9.85 -8.94
CA GLU A 98 19.54 -8.91 -8.84
C GLU A 98 18.19 -9.64 -8.70
N GLU A 99 18.03 -10.78 -9.38
CA GLU A 99 16.86 -11.65 -9.29
C GLU A 99 16.69 -12.21 -7.88
N ASP A 100 17.77 -12.65 -7.24
CA ASP A 100 17.75 -13.12 -5.85
C ASP A 100 17.27 -12.03 -4.89
N LEU A 101 17.75 -10.79 -5.09
CA LEU A 101 17.33 -9.65 -4.29
C LEU A 101 15.85 -9.32 -4.51
N LYS A 102 15.33 -9.45 -5.74
CA LYS A 102 13.90 -9.24 -6.03
C LYS A 102 13.02 -10.20 -5.22
N LEU A 103 13.45 -11.45 -5.01
CA LEU A 103 12.76 -12.43 -4.17
C LEU A 103 12.76 -12.08 -2.68
N CYS A 104 13.65 -11.19 -2.24
CA CYS A 104 13.80 -10.75 -0.86
C CYS A 104 13.05 -9.45 -0.55
N ILE A 105 12.43 -8.82 -1.55
CA ILE A 105 11.65 -7.59 -1.33
C ILE A 105 10.44 -7.96 -0.46
N TYR A 106 10.44 -7.48 0.77
CA TYR A 106 9.29 -7.63 1.64
C TYR A 106 8.15 -6.79 1.11
N SER A 107 7.09 -7.50 0.73
CA SER A 107 5.87 -6.90 0.26
C SER A 107 4.73 -7.26 1.19
N ASP A 108 4.34 -6.28 2.02
CA ASP A 108 3.18 -6.38 2.90
C ASP A 108 1.89 -6.08 2.14
N TYR A 109 1.67 -6.81 1.04
CA TYR A 109 0.55 -6.54 0.12
C TYR A 109 -0.78 -6.70 0.83
N ASP A 110 -0.90 -7.71 1.69
CA ASP A 110 -2.07 -7.93 2.52
C ASP A 110 -2.34 -6.74 3.46
N ASN A 111 -1.35 -6.25 4.20
CA ASN A 111 -1.58 -5.07 5.06
C ASN A 111 -1.83 -3.78 4.25
N LYS A 112 -1.42 -3.74 2.98
CA LYS A 112 -1.44 -2.54 2.14
C LYS A 112 -2.68 -2.43 1.26
N TYR A 113 -3.25 -3.54 0.81
CA TYR A 113 -4.32 -3.59 -0.18
C TYR A 113 -5.43 -4.55 0.26
N PHE A 114 -6.62 -4.37 -0.32
CA PHE A 114 -7.57 -5.47 -0.41
C PHE A 114 -7.11 -6.40 -1.52
N THR A 115 -7.06 -7.70 -1.23
CA THR A 115 -6.50 -8.74 -2.10
C THR A 115 -7.56 -9.59 -2.78
N SER A 116 -8.82 -9.45 -2.38
CA SER A 116 -9.98 -10.04 -3.03
C SER A 116 -11.18 -9.09 -2.97
N VAL A 117 -12.20 -9.32 -3.81
CA VAL A 117 -13.46 -8.56 -3.76
C VAL A 117 -14.23 -8.90 -2.48
N GLU A 118 -14.24 -10.17 -2.09
CA GLU A 118 -14.90 -10.69 -0.89
C GLU A 118 -14.32 -10.08 0.38
N GLU A 119 -12.99 -9.90 0.45
CA GLU A 119 -12.34 -9.22 1.57
C GLU A 119 -12.79 -7.76 1.69
N TYR A 120 -12.86 -7.06 0.56
CA TYR A 120 -13.33 -5.68 0.51
C TYR A 120 -14.82 -5.59 0.90
N GLU A 121 -15.66 -6.46 0.36
CA GLU A 121 -17.10 -6.53 0.67
C GLU A 121 -17.33 -6.85 2.14
N TYR A 122 -16.60 -7.83 2.69
CA TYR A 122 -16.65 -8.14 4.12
C TYR A 122 -16.28 -6.91 4.97
N PHE A 123 -15.23 -6.19 4.61
CA PHE A 123 -14.83 -4.97 5.32
C PHE A 123 -15.94 -3.91 5.31
N VAL A 124 -16.55 -3.60 4.15
CA VAL A 124 -17.57 -2.55 4.08
C VAL A 124 -18.91 -2.97 4.68
N GLU A 125 -19.31 -4.24 4.58
CA GLU A 125 -20.61 -4.72 5.05
C GLU A 125 -20.60 -5.11 6.54
N ASN A 126 -19.49 -5.67 7.04
CA ASN A 126 -19.45 -6.29 8.36
C ASN A 126 -18.56 -5.54 9.37
N PHE A 127 -17.58 -4.76 8.89
CA PHE A 127 -16.67 -4.00 9.77
C PHE A 127 -17.01 -2.51 9.86
N CYS A 128 -17.47 -1.90 8.77
CA CYS A 128 -17.91 -0.50 8.78
C CYS A 128 -19.31 -0.36 9.39
N HIS A 129 -19.38 0.03 10.67
CA HIS A 129 -20.65 0.34 11.33
C HIS A 129 -21.33 1.62 10.81
N ASN A 130 -20.54 2.61 10.36
CA ASN A 130 -21.06 3.85 9.79
C ASN A 130 -21.03 3.78 8.26
N ALA A 131 -22.17 4.01 7.62
CA ALA A 131 -22.24 4.07 6.16
C ALA A 131 -21.41 5.25 5.61
N GLN A 132 -21.34 6.36 6.34
CA GLN A 132 -20.50 7.52 6.08
C GLN A 132 -19.00 7.20 6.04
N ASP A 133 -18.56 6.16 6.73
CA ASP A 133 -17.18 5.67 6.64
C ASP A 133 -17.04 4.63 5.51
N ALA A 134 -17.98 3.68 5.40
CA ALA A 134 -18.01 2.64 4.37
C ALA A 134 -17.99 3.22 2.94
N VAL A 135 -18.75 4.30 2.71
CA VAL A 135 -18.87 4.93 1.39
C VAL A 135 -17.55 5.53 0.91
N VAL A 136 -16.68 5.97 1.83
CA VAL A 136 -15.36 6.50 1.46
C VAL A 136 -14.48 5.40 0.87
N TYR A 137 -14.50 4.20 1.45
CA TYR A 137 -13.77 3.05 0.90
C TYR A 137 -14.38 2.60 -0.42
N THR A 138 -15.70 2.56 -0.47
CA THR A 138 -16.47 2.14 -1.65
C THR A 138 -16.20 2.99 -2.87
N LEU A 139 -16.36 4.31 -2.74
CA LEU A 139 -16.08 5.25 -3.82
C LEU A 139 -14.61 5.15 -4.27
N ARG A 140 -13.68 5.02 -3.32
CA ARG A 140 -12.26 4.85 -3.65
C ARG A 140 -12.00 3.58 -4.45
N PHE A 141 -12.56 2.45 -4.00
CA PHE A 141 -12.39 1.15 -4.64
C PHE A 141 -12.92 1.15 -6.08
N GLU A 142 -14.09 1.75 -6.30
CA GLU A 142 -14.72 1.91 -7.63
C GLU A 142 -13.98 2.89 -8.56
N GLY A 143 -12.93 3.57 -8.08
CA GLY A 143 -12.11 4.47 -8.88
C GLY A 143 -12.54 5.92 -8.85
N VAL A 144 -13.35 6.32 -7.86
CA VAL A 144 -13.69 7.73 -7.58
C VAL A 144 -12.53 8.37 -6.79
N GLY A 145 -12.10 9.55 -7.20
CA GLY A 145 -10.91 10.20 -6.68
C GLY A 145 -10.80 11.68 -7.01
N GLY A 146 -9.85 12.03 -7.87
CA GLY A 146 -9.47 13.41 -8.13
C GLY A 146 -8.51 14.04 -7.11
N ARG A 147 -8.03 15.24 -7.44
CA ARG A 147 -7.17 16.05 -6.57
C ARG A 147 -7.90 16.29 -5.25
N GLN A 148 -7.20 16.07 -4.13
CA GLN A 148 -7.78 16.24 -2.78
C GLN A 148 -9.16 15.57 -2.58
N HIS A 149 -9.41 14.45 -3.26
CA HIS A 149 -10.67 13.70 -3.20
C HIS A 149 -11.89 14.49 -3.71
N GLU A 150 -11.69 15.43 -4.63
CA GLU A 150 -12.76 16.27 -5.18
C GLU A 150 -13.97 15.48 -5.67
N GLU A 151 -13.79 14.39 -6.43
CA GLU A 151 -14.93 13.61 -6.92
C GLU A 151 -15.76 13.00 -5.79
N ILE A 152 -15.12 12.60 -4.68
CA ILE A 152 -15.81 12.08 -3.50
C ILE A 152 -16.50 13.20 -2.73
N ARG A 153 -15.81 14.32 -2.56
CA ARG A 153 -16.28 15.46 -1.75
C ARG A 153 -17.44 16.20 -2.42
N ASN A 154 -17.45 16.21 -3.74
CA ASN A 154 -18.43 16.92 -4.55
C ASN A 154 -19.60 16.01 -4.97
N LEU A 155 -19.52 14.69 -4.76
CA LEU A 155 -20.60 13.77 -5.13
C LEU A 155 -21.88 14.09 -4.35
N ARG A 156 -22.95 14.36 -5.08
CA ARG A 156 -24.28 14.64 -4.53
C ARG A 156 -25.24 13.49 -4.77
N GLU A 157 -26.32 13.46 -4.00
CA GLU A 157 -27.41 12.48 -4.17
C GLU A 157 -27.96 12.50 -5.60
N GLU A 158 -28.16 13.70 -6.18
CA GLU A 158 -28.62 13.89 -7.56
C GLU A 158 -27.66 13.37 -8.64
N ASP A 159 -26.38 13.16 -8.30
CA ASP A 159 -25.38 12.60 -9.21
C ASP A 159 -25.39 11.05 -9.23
N CYS A 160 -26.21 10.41 -8.39
CA CYS A 160 -26.28 8.96 -8.21
C CYS A 160 -27.52 8.37 -8.90
N ASN A 161 -27.34 7.81 -10.11
CA ASN A 161 -28.43 7.11 -10.79
C ASN A 161 -28.55 5.67 -10.26
N THR A 162 -29.53 5.44 -9.39
CA THR A 162 -29.77 4.15 -8.73
C THR A 162 -30.38 3.09 -9.65
N GLU A 163 -30.96 3.48 -10.78
CA GLU A 163 -31.53 2.54 -11.77
C GLU A 163 -30.42 1.96 -12.66
N THR A 164 -29.45 2.78 -13.07
CA THR A 164 -28.35 2.36 -13.96
C THR A 164 -27.06 2.02 -13.24
N ASN A 165 -26.98 2.31 -11.93
CA ASN A 165 -25.77 2.29 -11.11
C ASN A 165 -24.65 3.17 -11.69
N GLU A 166 -24.99 4.37 -12.11
CA GLU A 166 -24.03 5.32 -12.67
C GLU A 166 -23.85 6.53 -11.76
N LEU A 167 -22.59 6.96 -11.62
CA LEU A 167 -22.22 8.16 -10.88
C LEU A 167 -21.73 9.23 -11.86
N THR A 168 -22.21 10.45 -11.67
CA THR A 168 -21.65 11.64 -12.33
C THR A 168 -20.62 12.29 -11.40
N LEU A 169 -19.35 12.28 -11.81
CA LEU A 169 -18.23 12.71 -10.99
C LEU A 169 -17.69 14.06 -11.46
N ARG A 170 -17.45 14.98 -10.51
CA ARG A 170 -16.95 16.33 -10.78
C ARG A 170 -15.62 16.58 -10.08
N SER A 171 -14.63 17.03 -10.83
CA SER A 171 -13.31 17.43 -10.32
C SER A 171 -12.78 18.65 -11.05
N THR A 172 -11.61 19.13 -10.64
CA THR A 172 -10.88 20.18 -11.34
C THR A 172 -9.54 19.67 -11.88
N ASP A 173 -9.18 20.12 -13.08
CA ASP A 173 -7.85 19.86 -13.63
C ASP A 173 -6.77 20.75 -12.97
N LYS A 174 -5.55 20.72 -13.50
CA LYS A 174 -4.44 21.50 -12.95
C LYS A 174 -4.61 23.01 -13.15
N ASP A 175 -5.36 23.39 -14.18
CA ASP A 175 -5.61 24.77 -14.59
C ASP A 175 -6.90 25.32 -13.95
N GLY A 176 -7.63 24.47 -13.22
CA GLY A 176 -8.84 24.82 -12.49
C GLY A 176 -10.13 24.63 -13.29
N ASN A 177 -10.07 24.04 -14.49
CA ASN A 177 -11.27 23.78 -15.28
C ASN A 177 -12.04 22.59 -14.71
N GLU A 178 -13.37 22.68 -14.70
CA GLU A 178 -14.24 21.59 -14.30
C GLU A 178 -14.09 20.41 -15.28
N GLN A 179 -13.98 19.21 -14.72
CA GLN A 179 -13.94 17.94 -15.43
C GLN A 179 -15.10 17.09 -14.92
N VAL A 180 -15.92 16.61 -15.85
CA VAL A 180 -17.06 15.74 -15.56
C VAL A 180 -16.87 14.41 -16.25
N ARG A 181 -17.08 13.31 -15.52
CA ARG A 181 -17.07 11.96 -16.09
C ARG A 181 -18.12 11.08 -15.42
N THR A 182 -18.53 10.04 -16.14
CA THR A 182 -19.48 9.05 -15.62
C THR A 182 -18.77 7.71 -15.42
N ILE A 183 -19.09 7.03 -14.33
CA ILE A 183 -18.67 5.63 -14.11
C ILE A 183 -19.89 4.79 -13.73
N LYS A 184 -19.91 3.55 -14.21
CA LYS A 184 -20.83 2.51 -13.72
C LYS A 184 -20.20 1.78 -12.54
N ILE A 185 -20.93 1.59 -11.45
CA ILE A 185 -20.47 0.90 -10.23
C ILE A 185 -21.24 -0.39 -9.98
N SER A 186 -20.76 -1.20 -9.03
CA SER A 186 -21.44 -2.41 -8.58
C SER A 186 -22.72 -2.11 -7.78
N ASN A 187 -23.63 -3.08 -7.73
CA ASN A 187 -24.86 -3.01 -6.91
C ASN A 187 -24.52 -2.80 -5.42
N VAL A 188 -23.51 -3.52 -4.91
CA VAL A 188 -23.01 -3.38 -3.54
C VAL A 188 -22.58 -1.94 -3.27
N SER A 189 -21.79 -1.35 -4.17
CA SER A 189 -21.34 0.03 -4.02
C SER A 189 -22.49 1.03 -4.03
N MET A 190 -23.47 0.85 -4.92
CA MET A 190 -24.64 1.73 -4.97
C MET A 190 -25.47 1.64 -3.68
N ARG A 191 -25.63 0.42 -3.12
CA ARG A 191 -26.32 0.24 -1.85
C ARG A 191 -25.61 0.98 -0.71
N VAL A 192 -24.29 0.86 -0.59
CA VAL A 192 -23.52 1.60 0.44
C VAL A 192 -23.64 3.11 0.28
N ILE A 193 -23.71 3.62 -0.96
CA ILE A 193 -23.95 5.04 -1.22
C ILE A 193 -25.34 5.46 -0.72
N GLN A 194 -26.38 4.68 -1.01
CA GLN A 194 -27.73 4.95 -0.52
C GLN A 194 -27.82 4.89 1.01
N ASP A 195 -27.16 3.92 1.64
CA ASP A 195 -27.08 3.83 3.10
C ASP A 195 -26.41 5.08 3.68
N ALA A 196 -25.35 5.58 3.04
CA ALA A 196 -24.66 6.78 3.48
C ALA A 196 -25.50 8.05 3.30
N ILE A 197 -26.31 8.16 2.24
CA ILE A 197 -27.27 9.25 2.00
C ILE A 197 -28.38 9.24 3.06
N ASN A 198 -28.85 8.05 3.43
CA ASN A 198 -29.95 7.87 4.39
C ASN A 198 -29.49 7.90 5.86
N GLU A 199 -28.19 7.79 6.13
CA GLU A 199 -27.66 7.75 7.50
C GLU A 199 -27.92 9.07 8.26
N THR A 200 -28.61 8.98 9.40
CA THR A 200 -28.94 10.14 10.23
C THR A 200 -28.10 10.23 11.50
N SER A 201 -27.46 9.15 11.91
CA SER A 201 -26.64 9.05 13.12
C SER A 201 -25.33 8.34 12.84
N TYR A 202 -24.23 8.88 13.36
CA TYR A 202 -22.89 8.35 13.22
C TYR A 202 -22.39 7.83 14.56
N PHE A 203 -22.00 6.56 14.62
CA PHE A 203 -21.39 5.97 15.80
C PHE A 203 -19.96 6.49 15.99
N LYS A 204 -19.69 7.00 17.19
CA LYS A 204 -18.36 7.44 17.56
C LYS A 204 -17.37 6.27 17.42
N ASN A 205 -16.22 6.55 16.79
CA ASN A 205 -15.21 5.53 16.43
C ASN A 205 -15.75 4.34 15.65
N ASN A 206 -16.79 4.52 14.83
CA ASN A 206 -17.35 3.43 14.03
C ASN A 206 -17.75 2.24 14.91
N GLY A 207 -18.30 2.50 16.10
CA GLY A 207 -18.74 1.45 17.02
C GLY A 207 -17.62 0.71 17.76
N LEU A 208 -16.35 1.06 17.55
CA LEU A 208 -15.19 0.35 18.10
C LEU A 208 -14.79 0.78 19.52
N GLU A 209 -15.53 1.68 20.19
CA GLU A 209 -15.11 2.29 21.47
C GLU A 209 -15.81 1.76 22.74
N ASN A 210 -15.06 1.93 23.84
CA ASN A 210 -15.26 1.47 25.21
C ASN A 210 -16.65 1.83 25.84
N PRO A 211 -17.26 0.97 26.67
CA PRO A 211 -18.60 1.16 27.27
C PRO A 211 -18.78 2.43 28.11
N ASP A 212 -17.68 3.04 28.56
CA ASP A 212 -17.69 4.14 29.55
C ASP A 212 -17.98 5.55 28.95
N ASN A 213 -18.12 5.68 27.63
CA ASN A 213 -18.37 6.97 26.98
C ASN A 213 -19.87 7.30 26.86
N LYS A 214 -20.29 8.41 27.50
CA LYS A 214 -21.70 8.87 27.55
C LYS A 214 -22.31 9.28 26.19
N THR A 215 -21.49 9.66 25.19
CA THR A 215 -21.97 10.03 23.85
C THR A 215 -21.48 9.02 22.82
N GLN A 216 -22.33 8.05 22.50
CA GLN A 216 -22.01 6.98 21.56
C GLN A 216 -22.35 7.33 20.11
N LYS A 217 -23.23 8.31 19.87
CA LYS A 217 -23.69 8.71 18.54
C LYS A 217 -23.68 10.23 18.35
N PHE A 218 -23.39 10.65 17.13
CA PHE A 218 -23.50 12.02 16.65
C PHE A 218 -24.55 12.12 15.55
N THR A 219 -25.22 13.26 15.43
CA THR A 219 -26.08 13.52 14.26
C THR A 219 -25.22 13.74 13.02
N VAL A 220 -25.64 13.17 11.89
CA VAL A 220 -25.04 13.43 10.57
C VAL A 220 -25.68 14.70 9.98
N SER A 221 -24.87 15.59 9.42
CA SER A 221 -25.36 16.83 8.81
C SER A 221 -26.32 16.51 7.65
N ARG A 222 -27.49 17.15 7.61
CA ARG A 222 -28.46 16.98 6.51
C ARG A 222 -28.14 17.96 5.39
N ASN A 223 -27.57 17.45 4.30
CA ASN A 223 -27.31 18.18 3.06
C ASN A 223 -27.31 17.20 1.88
N GLY A 224 -27.18 17.71 0.66
CA GLY A 224 -27.24 16.91 -0.58
C GLY A 224 -25.95 16.18 -0.95
N TYR A 225 -24.88 16.25 -0.14
CA TYR A 225 -23.63 15.51 -0.42
C TYR A 225 -23.75 14.07 0.07
N VAL A 226 -23.09 13.13 -0.62
CA VAL A 226 -23.05 11.72 -0.18
C VAL A 226 -22.19 11.57 1.08
N VAL A 227 -21.02 12.22 1.10
CA VAL A 227 -20.11 12.23 2.27
C VAL A 227 -20.31 13.50 3.07
N ARG A 228 -20.67 13.35 4.35
CA ARG A 228 -21.22 14.40 5.21
C ARG A 228 -20.49 14.47 6.56
N TYR A 229 -20.57 15.61 7.22
CA TYR A 229 -20.02 15.78 8.57
C TYR A 229 -20.90 15.08 9.61
N SER A 230 -20.28 14.67 10.71
CA SER A 230 -20.96 14.15 11.90
C SER A 230 -20.65 15.05 13.10
N GLY A 231 -21.63 15.28 13.96
CA GLY A 231 -21.47 16.05 15.22
C GLY A 231 -21.49 17.56 15.05
N ARG A 232 -21.74 18.05 13.83
CA ARG A 232 -22.01 19.45 13.52
C ARG A 232 -22.86 19.56 12.27
N GLU A 233 -23.65 20.62 12.18
CA GLU A 233 -24.37 20.97 10.97
C GLU A 233 -23.44 21.67 9.98
N SER A 234 -23.59 21.37 8.69
CA SER A 234 -22.79 21.96 7.62
C SER A 234 -23.49 21.77 6.29
N TYR A 235 -23.48 22.80 5.46
CA TYR A 235 -24.01 22.81 4.10
C TYR A 235 -22.91 22.70 3.04
N GLU A 236 -21.65 22.62 3.49
CA GLU A 236 -20.44 22.59 2.67
C GLU A 236 -19.93 21.15 2.50
N PRO A 237 -19.22 20.85 1.40
CA PRO A 237 -18.59 19.55 1.23
C PRO A 237 -17.55 19.29 2.32
N VAL A 238 -17.35 18.01 2.66
CA VAL A 238 -16.34 17.64 3.64
C VAL A 238 -14.94 18.07 3.19
N LYS A 239 -14.07 18.45 4.13
CA LYS A 239 -12.67 18.74 3.79
C LYS A 239 -11.92 17.44 3.49
N PHE A 240 -10.90 17.52 2.65
CA PHE A 240 -10.12 16.36 2.21
C PHE A 240 -9.42 15.62 3.37
N TYR A 241 -9.05 16.31 4.45
CA TYR A 241 -8.41 15.67 5.60
C TYR A 241 -9.36 14.69 6.31
N LEU A 242 -10.67 14.96 6.35
CA LEU A 242 -11.65 14.07 6.96
C LEU A 242 -11.68 12.70 6.28
N ILE A 243 -11.60 12.68 4.95
CA ILE A 243 -11.52 11.44 4.16
C ILE A 243 -10.26 10.64 4.53
N ASN A 244 -9.12 11.32 4.66
CA ASN A 244 -7.88 10.66 5.04
C ASN A 244 -7.94 10.09 6.46
N ASP A 245 -8.55 10.81 7.39
CA ASP A 245 -8.67 10.40 8.79
C ASP A 245 -9.62 9.21 8.95
N ARG A 246 -10.77 9.21 8.26
CA ARG A 246 -11.71 8.09 8.23
C ARG A 246 -11.03 6.80 7.77
N VAL A 247 -10.27 6.87 6.66
CA VAL A 247 -9.53 5.72 6.16
C VAL A 247 -8.47 5.27 7.15
N LYS A 248 -7.55 6.16 7.57
CA LYS A 248 -6.45 5.78 8.48
C LYS A 248 -6.93 5.10 9.76
N LYS A 249 -8.03 5.60 10.33
CA LYS A 249 -8.58 5.10 11.58
C LYS A 249 -9.11 3.67 11.42
N LEU A 250 -9.93 3.42 10.41
CA LEU A 250 -10.52 2.10 10.19
C LEU A 250 -9.52 1.09 9.66
N SER A 251 -8.61 1.49 8.76
CA SER A 251 -7.51 0.66 8.30
C SER A 251 -6.69 0.08 9.47
N ARG A 252 -6.34 0.93 10.45
CA ARG A 252 -5.61 0.48 11.66
C ARG A 252 -6.45 -0.46 12.51
N ALA A 253 -7.71 -0.14 12.75
CA ALA A 253 -8.59 -0.98 13.56
C ALA A 253 -8.84 -2.36 12.92
N TYR A 254 -8.84 -2.42 11.59
CA TYR A 254 -8.98 -3.66 10.82
C TYR A 254 -7.67 -4.47 10.72
N GLY A 255 -6.54 -3.92 11.16
CA GLY A 255 -5.22 -4.57 11.07
C GLY A 255 -4.45 -4.33 9.76
N LYS A 256 -5.00 -3.53 8.84
CA LYS A 256 -4.33 -3.09 7.59
C LYS A 256 -3.71 -1.70 7.74
N GLU A 257 -2.74 -1.55 8.63
CA GLU A 257 -2.09 -0.26 8.97
C GLU A 257 -1.52 0.53 7.78
N LEU A 258 -1.14 -0.14 6.70
CA LEU A 258 -0.60 0.45 5.48
C LEU A 258 -1.67 0.80 4.45
N LEU A 259 -2.93 0.38 4.67
CA LEU A 259 -4.06 0.75 3.85
C LEU A 259 -4.40 2.23 4.04
N ASN A 260 -4.36 2.97 2.95
CA ASN A 260 -4.65 4.40 2.88
C ASN A 260 -5.52 4.68 1.65
N PRO A 261 -6.08 5.90 1.48
CA PRO A 261 -7.03 6.16 0.40
C PRO A 261 -6.48 5.86 -1.01
N LYS A 262 -5.16 6.01 -1.21
CA LYS A 262 -4.50 5.69 -2.48
C LYS A 262 -4.41 4.17 -2.68
N ASN A 263 -4.13 3.41 -1.63
CA ASN A 263 -4.05 1.96 -1.74
C ASN A 263 -5.44 1.31 -1.87
N VAL A 264 -6.50 1.85 -1.25
CA VAL A 264 -7.88 1.38 -1.48
C VAL A 264 -8.24 1.53 -2.96
N PHE A 265 -7.94 2.70 -3.54
CA PHE A 265 -8.12 2.97 -4.98
C PHE A 265 -7.35 1.99 -5.86
N TYR A 266 -6.09 1.72 -5.51
CA TYR A 266 -5.30 0.73 -6.22
C TYR A 266 -5.78 -0.70 -6.03
N SER A 267 -6.39 -1.04 -4.89
CA SER A 267 -6.94 -2.38 -4.63
C SER A 267 -8.05 -2.68 -5.63
N GLY A 268 -9.02 -1.77 -5.78
CA GLY A 268 -10.07 -1.94 -6.79
C GLY A 268 -9.51 -1.99 -8.21
N MET A 269 -8.53 -1.14 -8.53
CA MET A 269 -7.91 -1.12 -9.86
C MET A 269 -7.25 -2.45 -10.23
N VAL A 270 -6.50 -3.07 -9.31
CA VAL A 270 -5.79 -4.34 -9.58
C VAL A 270 -6.73 -5.54 -9.57
N LEU A 271 -7.77 -5.53 -8.72
CA LEU A 271 -8.81 -6.56 -8.72
C LEU A 271 -9.64 -6.52 -9.99
N ARG A 272 -9.95 -5.32 -10.50
CA ARG A 272 -10.63 -5.18 -11.80
C ARG A 272 -9.76 -5.67 -12.97
N LEU A 273 -8.45 -5.43 -12.92
CA LEU A 273 -7.50 -5.99 -13.89
C LEU A 273 -7.45 -7.52 -13.80
N LYS A 274 -7.49 -8.09 -12.59
CA LYS A 274 -7.56 -9.54 -12.36
C LYS A 274 -8.84 -10.13 -12.96
N GLU A 275 -9.99 -9.53 -12.67
CA GLU A 275 -11.28 -9.94 -13.25
C GLU A 275 -11.27 -9.89 -14.79
N LEU A 276 -10.67 -8.84 -15.38
CA LEU A 276 -10.52 -8.76 -16.84
C LEU A 276 -9.64 -9.87 -17.39
N GLU A 277 -8.53 -10.18 -16.71
CA GLU A 277 -7.61 -11.25 -17.11
C GLU A 277 -8.28 -12.63 -16.98
N ASP A 278 -9.01 -12.88 -15.91
CA ASP A 278 -9.73 -14.14 -15.68
C ASP A 278 -10.79 -14.38 -16.76
N ASN A 279 -11.46 -13.31 -17.22
CA ASN A 279 -12.52 -13.41 -18.20
C ASN A 279 -12.03 -13.58 -19.65
N LYS A 280 -10.85 -13.03 -20.00
CA LYS A 280 -10.41 -12.98 -21.41
C LYS A 280 -9.02 -13.56 -21.67
N GLY A 281 -8.29 -13.94 -20.63
CA GLY A 281 -6.88 -14.27 -20.69
C GLY A 281 -5.98 -13.04 -20.69
N GLU A 282 -4.92 -13.04 -21.49
CA GLU A 282 -3.85 -12.05 -21.41
C GLU A 282 -4.33 -10.59 -21.58
N LEU A 283 -3.84 -9.72 -20.69
CA LEU A 283 -4.12 -8.28 -20.73
C LEU A 283 -3.26 -7.57 -21.78
N THR A 284 -3.91 -6.80 -22.64
CA THR A 284 -3.30 -5.94 -23.65
C THR A 284 -3.08 -4.52 -23.10
N THR A 285 -2.29 -3.71 -23.82
CA THR A 285 -2.13 -2.28 -23.51
C THR A 285 -3.48 -1.53 -23.46
N GLN A 286 -4.45 -1.91 -24.31
CA GLN A 286 -5.75 -1.24 -24.34
C GLN A 286 -6.56 -1.49 -23.06
N ASP A 287 -6.38 -2.63 -22.41
CA ASP A 287 -7.08 -2.93 -21.15
C ASP A 287 -6.59 -2.04 -20.01
N TYR A 288 -5.27 -1.85 -19.91
CA TYR A 288 -4.68 -0.93 -18.93
C TYR A 288 -5.11 0.51 -19.18
N LYS A 289 -5.23 0.94 -20.45
CA LYS A 289 -5.74 2.27 -20.81
C LYS A 289 -7.21 2.43 -20.44
N ALA A 290 -8.05 1.44 -20.73
CA ALA A 290 -9.46 1.44 -20.37
C ALA A 290 -9.65 1.52 -18.85
N ILE A 291 -8.85 0.78 -18.08
CA ILE A 291 -8.84 0.87 -16.61
C ILE A 291 -8.39 2.25 -16.14
N HIS A 292 -7.32 2.82 -16.72
CA HIS A 292 -6.92 4.19 -16.38
C HIS A 292 -8.03 5.20 -16.61
N LYS A 293 -8.70 5.14 -17.77
CA LYS A 293 -9.84 5.99 -18.09
C LYS A 293 -10.98 5.83 -17.07
N ARG A 294 -11.33 4.59 -16.71
CA ARG A 294 -12.34 4.30 -15.66
C ARG A 294 -11.95 4.87 -14.30
N TYR A 295 -10.66 4.89 -13.96
CA TYR A 295 -10.14 5.37 -12.67
C TYR A 295 -9.76 6.88 -12.71
N GLY A 296 -10.09 7.60 -13.79
CA GLY A 296 -9.78 9.03 -13.92
C GLY A 296 -8.29 9.34 -14.03
N LEU A 297 -7.49 8.38 -14.51
CA LEU A 297 -6.06 8.51 -14.75
C LEU A 297 -5.77 8.74 -16.23
N SER A 298 -4.63 9.38 -16.52
CA SER A 298 -4.17 9.55 -17.90
C SER A 298 -3.88 8.20 -18.57
N GLU A 299 -4.38 7.99 -19.77
CA GLU A 299 -4.07 6.79 -20.56
C GLU A 299 -2.58 6.69 -20.91
N ASN A 300 -1.83 7.79 -20.90
CA ASN A 300 -0.39 7.78 -21.20
C ASN A 300 0.45 7.19 -20.06
N THR A 301 -0.13 7.03 -18.87
CA THR A 301 0.57 6.52 -17.69
C THR A 301 0.20 5.07 -17.37
N TRP A 302 -0.44 4.36 -18.31
CA TRP A 302 -0.94 2.98 -18.16
C TRP A 302 0.12 1.97 -17.68
N PHE A 303 1.39 2.19 -18.00
CA PHE A 303 2.48 1.29 -17.61
C PHE A 303 2.65 1.18 -16.08
N TYR A 304 2.22 2.19 -15.30
CA TYR A 304 2.25 2.10 -13.84
C TYR A 304 1.23 1.10 -13.30
N SER A 305 0.02 1.02 -13.86
CA SER A 305 -0.97 0.02 -13.43
C SER A 305 -0.55 -1.38 -13.88
N LYS A 306 0.07 -1.53 -15.06
CA LYS A 306 0.69 -2.79 -15.47
C LYS A 306 1.76 -3.25 -14.49
N GLN A 307 2.71 -2.38 -14.13
CA GLN A 307 3.76 -2.71 -13.19
C GLN A 307 3.20 -3.05 -11.80
N LEU A 308 2.23 -2.26 -11.31
CA LEU A 308 1.58 -2.52 -10.04
C LEU A 308 0.88 -3.88 -10.04
N TYR A 309 0.09 -4.17 -11.08
CA TYR A 309 -0.63 -5.42 -11.23
C TYR A 309 0.33 -6.62 -11.26
N GLN A 310 1.39 -6.56 -12.08
CA GLN A 310 2.40 -7.63 -12.14
C GLN A 310 3.06 -7.91 -10.79
N ASN A 311 3.29 -6.87 -9.98
CA ASN A 311 3.92 -7.03 -8.66
C ASN A 311 2.97 -7.65 -7.61
N ILE A 312 1.67 -7.42 -7.71
CA ILE A 312 0.69 -7.89 -6.71
C ILE A 312 -0.11 -9.12 -7.16
N LYS A 313 -0.14 -9.44 -8.46
CA LYS A 313 -1.02 -10.45 -9.06
C LYS A 313 -1.01 -11.79 -8.32
N GLN A 314 0.16 -12.28 -7.91
CA GLN A 314 0.29 -13.57 -7.19
C GLN A 314 -0.34 -13.59 -5.79
N TYR A 315 -0.69 -12.41 -5.25
CA TYR A 315 -1.35 -12.25 -3.96
C TYR A 315 -2.83 -11.94 -4.09
N LEU A 316 -3.35 -11.79 -5.32
CA LEU A 316 -4.77 -11.58 -5.55
C LEU A 316 -5.47 -12.94 -5.63
N SER A 317 -6.62 -13.08 -4.97
CA SER A 317 -7.45 -14.28 -4.99
C SER A 317 -8.76 -14.04 -5.71
#